data_AF-A0A7W8UNG2-F1
#
_entry.id   AF-A0A7W8UNG2-F1
#
_cell.length_a   1.000
_cell.length_b   1.000
_cell.length_c   1.000
_cell.angle_alpha   90.00
_cell.angle_beta   90.00
_cell.angle_gamma   90.00
#
_symmetry.space_group_name_H-M   'P 1'
#
loop_
_entity.id
_entity.type
_entity.pdbx_description
1 polymer ?
#
loop_
_entity_poly.entity_id
_entity_poly.type
_entity_poly.pdbx_seq_one_letter_code
_entity_poly.pdbx_strand_id
1 'polypeptide(L)'
;MYVYVALLRAVNVGGTGSLPMAELKVICEGLGFADVKTYIQSGNVLFRSDESEKAVEAKLDEALGQKMGKRPGVMVRSLKELSDIIANAPFPHAKPNFLLVYFLPEKTPGDALDKMVAPDGEEAKLAGREIYVHYPNGSGRSKLKLPALKPGTSRNLNTVRKLAEMAADMEAG
;
A
#
# COMPACT_ATOMS: atom_id res chain seq x y z
N MET A 1 -10.58 12.47 -15.09
CA MET A 1 -10.25 11.94 -13.75
C MET A 1 -9.40 10.69 -13.86
N TYR A 2 -8.31 10.65 -13.10
CA TYR A 2 -7.48 9.46 -12.88
C TYR A 2 -8.12 8.57 -11.82
N VAL A 3 -7.94 7.25 -11.93
CA VAL A 3 -8.28 6.29 -10.87
C VAL A 3 -7.05 6.02 -10.02
N TYR A 4 -7.19 6.27 -8.73
CA TYR A 4 -6.12 6.08 -7.75
C TYR A 4 -6.51 5.07 -6.69
N VAL A 5 -5.51 4.34 -6.22
CA VAL A 5 -5.57 3.51 -5.02
C VAL A 5 -4.61 4.10 -3.99
N ALA A 6 -5.17 4.59 -2.89
CA ALA A 6 -4.41 5.08 -1.74
C ALA A 6 -4.32 4.01 -0.65
N LEU A 7 -3.09 3.78 -0.20
CA LEU A 7 -2.69 2.77 0.78
C LEU A 7 -2.18 3.49 2.02
N LEU A 8 -2.94 3.41 3.11
CA LEU A 8 -2.56 4.03 4.37
C LEU A 8 -1.57 3.13 5.12
N ARG A 9 -0.63 3.76 5.83
CA ARG A 9 0.33 3.08 6.69
C ARG A 9 -0.20 2.99 8.12
N ALA A 10 0.02 1.82 8.74
CA ALA A 10 -0.21 1.56 10.16
C ALA A 10 -1.63 1.90 10.69
N VAL A 11 -2.66 1.69 9.87
CA VAL A 11 -4.07 1.85 10.28
C VAL A 11 -4.62 0.51 10.80
N ASN A 12 -5.36 0.56 11.92
CA ASN A 12 -6.03 -0.58 12.55
C ASN A 12 -5.11 -1.77 12.89
N VAL A 13 -3.84 -1.52 13.21
CA VAL A 13 -2.85 -2.54 13.63
C VAL A 13 -2.45 -2.33 15.09
N GLY A 14 -2.47 -3.41 15.87
CA GLY A 14 -2.00 -3.43 17.26
C GLY A 14 -2.75 -2.48 18.20
N GLY A 15 -4.02 -2.14 17.90
CA GLY A 15 -4.83 -1.21 18.71
C GLY A 15 -4.47 0.27 18.56
N THR A 16 -3.55 0.62 17.65
CA THR A 16 -3.17 2.01 17.35
C THR A 16 -3.72 2.45 15.99
N GLY A 17 -3.94 3.76 15.81
CA GLY A 17 -4.36 4.32 14.52
C GLY A 17 -5.73 3.82 14.06
N SER A 18 -6.71 3.76 14.99
CA SER A 18 -8.08 3.34 14.67
C SER A 18 -8.72 4.32 13.69
N LEU A 19 -9.12 3.82 12.52
CA LEU A 19 -9.86 4.57 11.52
C LEU A 19 -10.94 3.67 10.92
N PRO A 20 -12.23 3.93 11.21
CA PRO A 20 -13.32 3.26 10.52
C PRO A 20 -13.25 3.55 9.01
N MET A 21 -13.41 2.51 8.18
CA MET A 21 -13.36 2.70 6.71
C MET A 21 -14.48 3.59 6.18
N ALA A 22 -15.64 3.62 6.85
CA ALA A 22 -16.70 4.57 6.54
C ALA A 22 -16.25 6.03 6.75
N GLU A 23 -15.44 6.28 7.78
CA GLU A 23 -14.89 7.61 8.04
C GLU A 23 -13.79 7.97 7.03
N LEU A 24 -12.92 7.02 6.67
CA LEU A 24 -11.96 7.21 5.58
C LEU A 24 -12.67 7.60 4.27
N LYS A 25 -13.79 6.93 3.97
CA LYS A 25 -14.62 7.25 2.81
C LYS A 25 -15.15 8.69 2.88
N VAL A 26 -15.76 9.08 4.00
CA VAL A 26 -16.30 10.44 4.20
C VAL A 26 -15.21 11.51 4.06
N ILE A 27 -14.00 11.26 4.58
CA ILE A 27 -12.86 12.16 4.43
C ILE A 27 -12.52 12.34 2.94
N CYS A 28 -12.40 11.26 2.18
CA CYS A 28 -12.10 11.33 0.75
C CYS A 28 -13.19 12.07 -0.04
N GLU A 29 -14.47 11.82 0.26
CA GLU A 29 -15.60 12.53 -0.36
C GLU A 29 -15.56 14.03 -0.01
N GLY A 30 -15.26 14.38 1.24
CA GLY A 30 -15.11 15.77 1.69
C GLY A 30 -13.92 16.51 1.05
N LEU A 31 -12.91 15.77 0.57
CA LEU A 31 -11.80 16.32 -0.21
C LEU A 31 -12.15 16.53 -1.70
N GLY A 32 -13.34 16.14 -2.13
CA GLY A 32 -13.81 16.24 -3.52
C GLY A 32 -13.40 15.06 -4.40
N PHE A 33 -12.96 13.95 -3.81
CA PHE A 33 -12.70 12.73 -4.59
C PHE A 33 -14.03 12.05 -4.94
N ALA A 34 -14.14 11.56 -6.18
CA ALA A 34 -15.35 10.91 -6.70
C ALA A 34 -15.27 9.38 -6.62
N ASP A 35 -16.43 8.72 -6.66
CA ASP A 35 -16.58 7.26 -6.71
C ASP A 35 -15.81 6.50 -5.61
N VAL A 36 -15.74 7.09 -4.41
CA VAL A 36 -14.92 6.57 -3.30
C VAL A 36 -15.39 5.19 -2.83
N LYS A 37 -14.47 4.22 -2.87
CA LYS A 37 -14.67 2.84 -2.38
C LYS A 37 -13.52 2.44 -1.46
N THR A 38 -13.83 1.78 -0.34
CA THR A 38 -12.80 1.21 0.54
C THR A 38 -12.73 -0.31 0.41
N TYR A 39 -11.56 -0.89 0.65
CA TYR A 39 -11.37 -2.34 0.65
C TYR A 39 -10.74 -2.81 1.96
N ILE A 40 -11.44 -3.71 2.66
CA ILE A 40 -11.09 -4.27 3.98
C ILE A 40 -10.69 -3.21 5.02
N GLN A 41 -10.29 -3.62 6.23
CA GLN A 41 -10.01 -2.70 7.33
C GLN A 41 -8.53 -2.28 7.44
N SER A 42 -7.69 -2.61 6.45
CA SER A 42 -6.25 -2.33 6.48
C SER A 42 -5.86 -0.97 5.86
N GLY A 43 -6.81 -0.07 5.64
CA GLY A 43 -6.53 1.27 5.09
C GLY A 43 -6.29 1.26 3.58
N ASN A 44 -7.28 0.82 2.81
CA ASN A 44 -7.26 0.89 1.34
C ASN A 44 -8.47 1.68 0.87
N VAL A 45 -8.23 2.66 0.02
CA VAL A 45 -9.30 3.44 -0.62
C VAL A 45 -8.98 3.66 -2.08
N LEU A 46 -9.99 3.50 -2.93
CA LEU A 46 -9.97 3.78 -4.35
C LEU A 46 -10.90 4.94 -4.63
N PHE A 47 -10.51 5.83 -5.52
CA PHE A 47 -11.29 7.00 -5.89
C PHE A 47 -10.85 7.57 -7.22
N ARG A 48 -11.68 8.45 -7.78
CA ARG A 48 -11.38 9.28 -8.93
C ARG A 48 -10.99 10.69 -8.52
N SER A 49 -10.00 11.26 -9.20
CA SER A 49 -9.61 12.67 -9.02
C SER A 49 -9.03 13.26 -10.31
N ASP A 50 -9.24 14.55 -10.54
CA ASP A 50 -8.54 15.30 -11.61
C ASP A 50 -7.17 15.83 -11.15
N GLU A 51 -6.86 15.70 -9.86
CA GLU A 51 -5.59 16.13 -9.28
C GLU A 51 -4.46 15.10 -9.56
N SER A 52 -3.22 15.59 -9.56
CA SER A 52 -2.03 14.72 -9.70
C SER A 52 -1.85 13.78 -8.50
N GLU A 53 -1.15 12.66 -8.69
CA GLU A 53 -0.79 11.69 -7.65
C GLU A 53 -0.23 12.38 -6.38
N LYS A 54 0.75 13.28 -6.54
CA LYS A 54 1.37 13.99 -5.42
C LYS A 54 0.40 14.92 -4.68
N ALA A 55 -0.52 15.54 -5.41
CA ALA A 55 -1.53 16.41 -4.82
C ALA A 55 -2.55 15.61 -4.01
N VAL A 56 -3.07 14.51 -4.57
CA VAL A 56 -4.01 13.64 -3.83
C VAL A 56 -3.36 12.98 -2.62
N GLU A 57 -2.10 12.56 -2.74
CA GLU A 57 -1.32 11.99 -1.62
C GLU A 57 -1.20 13.00 -0.47
N ALA A 58 -0.69 14.21 -0.77
CA ALA A 58 -0.49 15.25 0.24
C ALA A 58 -1.80 15.68 0.91
N LYS A 59 -2.85 15.89 0.10
CA LYS A 59 -4.17 16.33 0.57
C LYS A 59 -4.84 15.29 1.47
N LEU A 60 -4.77 14.01 1.10
CA LEU A 60 -5.33 12.93 1.90
C LEU A 60 -4.52 12.72 3.19
N ASP A 61 -3.19 12.71 3.12
CA ASP A 61 -2.34 12.53 4.30
C ASP A 61 -2.50 13.69 5.31
N GLU A 62 -2.66 14.93 4.83
CA GLU A 62 -2.96 16.09 5.68
C GLU A 62 -4.31 15.97 6.37
N ALA A 63 -5.38 15.65 5.63
CA ALA A 63 -6.72 15.51 6.20
C ALA A 63 -6.78 14.38 7.25
N LEU A 64 -6.13 13.25 6.97
CA LEU A 64 -5.98 12.16 7.93
C LEU A 64 -5.17 12.60 9.15
N GLY A 65 -4.13 13.41 8.96
CA GLY A 65 -3.37 13.99 10.05
C GLY A 65 -4.21 14.86 10.99
N GLN A 66 -5.11 15.69 10.44
CA GLN A 66 -6.05 16.50 11.23
C GLN A 66 -7.01 15.62 12.03
N LYS A 67 -7.49 14.52 11.44
CA LYS A 67 -8.41 13.59 12.10
C LYS A 67 -7.75 12.74 13.18
N MET A 68 -6.56 12.22 12.90
CA MET A 68 -5.87 11.20 13.71
C MET A 68 -4.85 11.80 14.69
N GLY A 69 -4.61 13.12 14.62
CA GLY A 69 -3.57 13.82 15.40
C GLY A 69 -2.14 13.59 14.89
N LYS A 70 -1.96 12.74 13.87
CA LYS A 70 -0.68 12.48 13.20
C LYS A 70 -0.93 11.95 11.80
N ARG A 71 -0.13 12.42 10.84
CA ARG A 71 -0.13 11.92 9.47
C ARG A 71 0.25 10.43 9.43
N PRO A 72 -0.62 9.53 8.94
CA PRO A 72 -0.30 8.10 8.89
C PRO A 72 0.82 7.81 7.89
N GLY A 73 0.91 8.58 6.79
CA GLY A 73 1.61 8.21 5.58
C GLY A 73 0.66 7.53 4.62
N VAL A 74 0.55 8.09 3.41
CA VAL A 74 -0.29 7.60 2.31
C VAL A 74 0.62 7.29 1.13
N MET A 75 0.44 6.14 0.50
CA MET A 75 1.06 5.81 -0.78
C MET A 75 -0.02 5.67 -1.83
N VAL A 76 0.12 6.39 -2.94
CA VAL A 76 -0.86 6.36 -4.03
C VAL A 76 -0.29 5.58 -5.23
N ARG A 77 -1.12 4.74 -5.85
CA ARG A 77 -0.79 4.02 -7.08
C ARG A 77 -1.95 4.09 -8.07
N SER A 78 -1.61 4.16 -9.35
CA SER A 78 -2.55 4.00 -10.47
C SER A 78 -2.85 2.52 -10.76
N LEU A 79 -3.91 2.24 -11.54
CA LEU A 79 -4.18 0.89 -12.04
C LEU A 79 -2.99 0.32 -12.83
N LYS A 80 -2.36 1.15 -13.66
CA LYS A 80 -1.20 0.75 -14.46
C LYS A 80 -0.07 0.25 -13.56
N GLU A 81 0.27 1.00 -12.52
CA GLU A 81 1.33 0.60 -11.58
C GLU A 81 0.97 -0.68 -10.83
N LEU A 82 -0.28 -0.82 -10.37
CA LEU A 82 -0.72 -2.06 -9.70
C LEU A 82 -0.63 -3.27 -10.65
N SER A 83 -0.98 -3.09 -11.92
CA SER A 83 -0.86 -4.12 -12.95
C SER A 83 0.60 -4.50 -13.19
N ASP A 84 1.48 -3.51 -13.30
CA ASP A 84 2.92 -3.72 -13.45
C ASP A 84 3.53 -4.45 -12.23
N ILE A 85 3.08 -4.11 -11.01
CA ILE A 85 3.48 -4.80 -9.77
C ILE A 85 3.08 -6.28 -9.79
N ILE A 86 1.84 -6.58 -10.22
CA ILE A 86 1.34 -7.96 -10.27
C ILE A 86 2.09 -8.76 -11.34
N ALA A 87 2.29 -8.19 -12.52
CA ALA A 87 2.95 -8.86 -13.64
C ALA A 87 4.43 -9.16 -13.38
N ASN A 88 5.10 -8.30 -12.62
CA ASN A 88 6.53 -8.43 -12.30
C ASN A 88 6.82 -9.00 -10.91
N ALA A 89 5.81 -9.57 -10.24
CA ALA A 89 5.97 -10.16 -8.92
C ALA A 89 7.04 -11.28 -8.95
N PRO A 90 8.12 -11.17 -8.15
CA PRO A 90 9.14 -12.20 -8.05
C PRO A 90 8.64 -13.40 -7.23
N PHE A 91 9.47 -14.44 -7.13
CA PHE A 91 9.22 -15.64 -6.32
C PHE A 91 7.98 -16.42 -6.79
N PRO A 92 8.01 -17.03 -7.99
CA PRO A 92 6.86 -17.77 -8.53
C PRO A 92 6.44 -18.97 -7.66
N HIS A 93 7.31 -19.44 -6.77
CA HIS A 93 7.03 -20.49 -5.78
C HIS A 93 6.27 -19.98 -4.54
N ALA A 94 6.26 -18.67 -4.28
CA ALA A 94 5.66 -18.09 -3.09
C ALA A 94 4.14 -18.16 -3.14
N LYS A 95 3.51 -18.52 -2.01
CA LYS A 95 2.06 -18.39 -1.86
C LYS A 95 1.69 -16.90 -1.87
N PRO A 96 0.67 -16.45 -2.62
CA PRO A 96 0.34 -15.02 -2.73
C PRO A 96 0.05 -14.30 -1.41
N ASN A 97 -0.48 -15.00 -0.41
CA ASN A 97 -0.74 -14.44 0.92
C ASN A 97 0.53 -14.31 1.78
N PHE A 98 1.64 -14.96 1.40
CA PHE A 98 2.96 -14.90 2.05
C PHE A 98 3.96 -14.03 1.28
N LEU A 99 3.59 -13.55 0.09
CA LEU A 99 4.33 -12.55 -0.65
C LEU A 99 3.71 -11.17 -0.39
N LEU A 100 4.45 -10.33 0.33
CA LEU A 100 4.06 -8.95 0.63
C LEU A 100 4.75 -7.99 -0.34
N VAL A 101 3.99 -7.04 -0.84
CA VAL A 101 4.48 -5.86 -1.55
C VAL A 101 4.49 -4.71 -0.55
N TYR A 102 5.67 -4.17 -0.28
CA TYR A 102 5.85 -2.95 0.49
C TYR A 102 5.87 -1.77 -0.47
N PHE A 103 4.90 -0.87 -0.33
CA PHE A 103 4.79 0.38 -1.06
C PHE A 103 5.52 1.47 -0.30
N LEU A 104 6.46 2.13 -0.97
CA LEU A 104 7.30 3.17 -0.40
C LEU A 104 6.93 4.53 -1.01
N PRO A 105 7.19 5.63 -0.27
CA PRO A 105 6.94 6.98 -0.79
C PRO A 105 7.85 7.32 -1.96
N GLU A 106 9.11 6.88 -1.88
CA GLU A 106 10.17 7.18 -2.85
C GLU A 106 10.83 5.91 -3.34
N LYS A 107 11.55 6.04 -4.46
CA LYS A 107 12.34 4.94 -5.03
C LYS A 107 13.40 4.47 -4.04
N THR A 108 13.56 3.15 -3.94
CA THR A 108 14.60 2.55 -3.09
C THR A 108 15.99 2.74 -3.69
N PRO A 109 16.98 3.13 -2.87
CA PRO A 109 18.38 3.00 -3.22
C PRO A 109 18.75 1.55 -3.56
N GLY A 110 19.73 1.35 -4.45
CA GLY A 110 20.13 0.00 -4.89
C GLY A 110 20.74 -0.86 -3.76
N ASP A 111 21.27 -0.23 -2.73
CA ASP A 111 21.86 -0.82 -1.52
C ASP A 111 20.85 -1.02 -0.37
N ALA A 112 19.55 -0.79 -0.62
CA ALA A 112 18.52 -0.85 0.42
C ALA A 112 18.37 -2.22 1.10
N LEU A 113 18.90 -3.29 0.51
CA LEU A 113 18.89 -4.65 1.06
C LEU A 113 20.18 -5.04 1.78
N ASP A 114 21.24 -4.22 1.76
CA ASP A 114 22.57 -4.58 2.30
C ASP A 114 22.55 -4.93 3.79
N LYS A 115 21.61 -4.33 4.54
CA LYS A 115 21.42 -4.55 5.98
C LYS A 115 20.31 -5.56 6.30
N MET A 116 19.88 -6.35 5.32
CA MET A 116 18.85 -7.36 5.51
C MET A 116 19.36 -8.49 6.41
N VAL A 117 18.58 -8.83 7.43
CA VAL A 117 18.77 -10.04 8.25
C VAL A 117 17.53 -10.90 8.12
N ALA A 118 17.65 -12.06 7.47
CA ALA A 118 16.55 -12.97 7.13
C ALA A 118 16.78 -14.38 7.73
N PRO A 119 16.60 -14.56 9.05
CA PRO A 119 16.98 -15.79 9.74
C PRO A 119 16.02 -16.96 9.45
N ASP A 120 14.82 -16.69 8.95
CA ASP A 120 13.78 -17.71 8.72
C ASP A 120 13.63 -18.04 7.21
N GLY A 121 14.61 -17.62 6.39
CA GLY A 121 14.63 -17.85 4.95
C GLY A 121 13.81 -16.83 4.15
N GLU A 122 13.57 -15.63 4.70
CA GLU A 122 12.90 -14.57 3.96
C GLU A 122 13.70 -14.10 2.75
N GLU A 123 13.01 -13.86 1.64
CA GLU A 123 13.61 -13.34 0.41
C GLU A 123 13.07 -11.93 0.16
N ALA A 124 13.91 -11.02 -0.33
CA ALA A 124 13.47 -9.67 -0.71
C ALA A 124 14.00 -9.25 -2.08
N LYS A 125 13.23 -8.43 -2.78
CA LYS A 125 13.63 -7.85 -4.08
C LYS A 125 13.16 -6.41 -4.19
N LEU A 126 14.08 -5.52 -4.59
CA LEU A 126 13.77 -4.13 -4.92
C LEU A 126 13.09 -4.03 -6.29
N ALA A 127 12.08 -3.16 -6.39
CA ALA A 127 11.42 -2.84 -7.64
C ALA A 127 10.88 -1.40 -7.61
N GLY A 128 11.72 -0.42 -7.99
CA GLY A 128 11.28 0.97 -8.04
C GLY A 128 10.86 1.50 -6.66
N ARG A 129 9.56 1.81 -6.51
CA ARG A 129 8.95 2.27 -5.24
C ARG A 129 8.40 1.12 -4.40
N GLU A 130 8.71 -0.11 -4.77
CA GLU A 130 8.25 -1.32 -4.09
C GLU A 130 9.43 -2.16 -3.58
N ILE A 131 9.21 -2.85 -2.47
CA ILE A 131 10.02 -4.00 -2.06
C ILE A 131 9.10 -5.20 -1.93
N TYR A 132 9.38 -6.25 -2.69
CA TYR A 132 8.74 -7.54 -2.50
C TYR A 132 9.45 -8.28 -1.37
N VAL A 133 8.68 -8.87 -0.46
CA VAL A 133 9.21 -9.73 0.59
C VAL A 133 8.40 -11.02 0.64
N HIS A 134 9.07 -12.14 0.41
CA HIS A 134 8.51 -13.46 0.61
C HIS A 134 8.80 -13.92 2.05
N TYR A 135 7.73 -14.21 2.78
CA TYR A 135 7.78 -14.75 4.14
C TYR A 135 7.39 -16.23 4.13
N PRO A 136 8.33 -17.18 4.02
CA PRO A 136 8.01 -18.61 3.87
C PRO A 136 7.15 -19.16 5.02
N ASN A 137 7.29 -18.58 6.21
CA ASN A 137 6.56 -18.98 7.42
C ASN A 137 5.42 -18.02 7.83
N GLY A 138 5.11 -17.03 6.97
CA GLY A 138 4.17 -15.95 7.22
C GLY A 138 4.79 -14.76 7.98
N SER A 139 4.37 -13.54 7.63
CA SER A 139 4.97 -12.29 8.12
C SER A 139 4.81 -12.07 9.63
N GLY A 140 3.73 -12.56 10.25
CA GLY A 140 3.47 -12.40 11.68
C GLY A 140 4.43 -13.15 12.62
N ARG A 141 5.21 -14.10 12.09
CA ARG A 141 6.21 -14.88 12.86
C ARG A 141 7.65 -14.57 12.46
N SER A 142 7.84 -13.77 11.42
CA SER A 142 9.14 -13.47 10.84
C SER A 142 9.99 -12.63 11.80
N LYS A 143 11.30 -12.93 11.82
CA LYS A 143 12.31 -12.12 12.51
C LYS A 143 13.12 -11.26 11.55
N LEU A 144 12.62 -11.06 10.33
CA LEU A 144 13.25 -10.22 9.30
C LEU A 144 13.58 -8.83 9.87
N LYS A 145 14.83 -8.41 9.71
CA LYS A 145 15.23 -7.02 9.92
C LYS A 145 15.59 -6.43 8.56
N LEU A 146 14.75 -5.51 8.09
CA LEU A 146 15.01 -4.77 6.86
C LEU A 146 14.59 -3.30 7.07
N PRO A 147 15.54 -2.41 7.43
CA PRO A 147 15.24 -1.01 7.73
C PRO A 147 14.55 -0.26 6.59
N ALA A 148 14.79 -0.65 5.34
CA ALA A 148 14.18 -0.06 4.16
C ALA A 148 12.64 -0.18 4.11
N LEU A 149 12.04 -1.09 4.89
CA LEU A 149 10.58 -1.26 4.95
C LEU A 149 9.89 -0.21 5.84
N LYS A 150 10.63 0.44 6.77
CA LYS A 150 10.08 1.34 7.79
C LYS A 150 9.22 2.49 7.26
N PRO A 151 9.58 3.19 6.17
CA PRO A 151 8.75 4.26 5.64
C PRO A 151 7.53 3.76 4.87
N GLY A 152 7.46 2.46 4.54
CA GLY A 152 6.42 1.89 3.69
C GLY A 152 5.18 1.38 4.40
N THR A 153 4.19 0.97 3.60
CA THR A 153 3.03 0.16 3.99
C THR A 153 3.02 -1.11 3.17
N SER A 154 2.48 -2.22 3.68
CA SER A 154 2.51 -3.50 2.96
C SER A 154 1.13 -4.09 2.72
N ARG A 155 0.97 -4.78 1.58
CA ARG A 155 -0.18 -5.62 1.26
C ARG A 155 0.32 -6.95 0.71
N ASN A 156 -0.36 -8.04 1.02
CA ASN A 156 -0.06 -9.31 0.35
C ASN A 156 -0.53 -9.26 -1.11
N LEU A 157 0.01 -10.15 -1.95
CA LEU A 157 -0.27 -10.14 -3.38
C LEU A 157 -1.76 -10.37 -3.72
N ASN A 158 -2.51 -11.10 -2.89
CA ASN A 158 -3.96 -11.24 -3.07
C ASN A 158 -4.69 -9.89 -2.92
N THR A 159 -4.31 -9.10 -1.92
CA THR A 159 -4.87 -7.75 -1.75
C THR A 159 -4.49 -6.85 -2.91
N VAL A 160 -3.24 -6.88 -3.38
CA VAL A 160 -2.82 -6.07 -4.55
C VAL A 160 -3.63 -6.44 -5.79
N ARG A 161 -3.85 -7.73 -6.05
CA ARG A 161 -4.70 -8.21 -7.15
C ARG A 161 -6.14 -7.71 -7.03
N LYS A 162 -6.74 -7.78 -5.83
CA LYS A 162 -8.11 -7.30 -5.63
C LYS A 162 -8.24 -5.79 -5.80
N LEU A 163 -7.24 -5.02 -5.37
CA LEU A 163 -7.21 -3.58 -5.59
C LEU A 163 -7.09 -3.22 -7.07
N ALA A 164 -6.26 -3.95 -7.83
CA ALA A 164 -6.16 -3.78 -9.28
C ALA A 164 -7.48 -4.11 -9.99
N GLU A 165 -8.16 -5.20 -9.61
CA GLU A 165 -9.48 -5.56 -10.14
C GLU A 165 -10.51 -4.45 -9.88
N MET A 166 -10.61 -3.97 -8.63
CA MET A 166 -11.53 -2.89 -8.28
C MET A 166 -11.20 -1.56 -8.99
N ALA A 167 -9.92 -1.28 -9.24
CA ALA A 167 -9.49 -0.10 -9.98
C ALA A 167 -9.83 -0.23 -11.47
N ALA A 168 -9.69 -1.41 -12.06
CA ALA A 168 -10.08 -1.68 -13.44
C ALA A 168 -11.60 -1.53 -13.64
N ASP A 169 -12.41 -2.07 -12.72
CA ASP A 169 -13.86 -1.87 -12.73
C ASP A 169 -14.24 -0.39 -12.63
N MET A 170 -13.47 0.38 -11.84
CA MET A 170 -13.66 1.83 -11.70
C MET A 170 -13.20 2.61 -12.93
N GLU A 171 -12.22 2.16 -13.71
CA GLU A 171 -11.85 2.82 -14.97
C GLU A 171 -12.86 2.53 -16.09
N ALA A 172 -13.49 1.35 -16.08
CA ALA A 172 -14.42 0.92 -17.12
C ALA A 172 -15.85 1.49 -16.98
N GLY A 173 -16.26 1.90 -15.78
CA GLY A 173 -17.60 2.45 -15.48
C GLY A 173 -17.72 3.96 -15.67
#